data_AF-A0A8D9GQ79-F1
#
_entry.id   AF-A0A8D9GQ79-F1
#
_cell.length_a   1.000
_cell.length_b   1.000
_cell.length_c   1.000
_cell.angle_alpha   90.00
_cell.angle_beta   90.00
_cell.angle_gamma   90.00
#
_symmetry.space_group_name_H-M   'P 1'
#
loop_
_entity.id
_entity.type
_entity.pdbx_description
1 polymer ?
#
loop_
_entity_poly.entity_id
_entity_poly.type
_entity_poly.pdbx_seq_one_letter_code
_entity_poly.pdbx_strand_id
1 'polypeptide(L)'
;MGWELGPDWTELTQECLLDIFSRLSLEERWTGPMFVCKTWMNGCQDPSLNLVFDLETKFQSLPGSLSCWWSPEFGDKIDSVLRSVVDRSEGGLKEVRIRHCTDSSISYVAER
;
A
#
# COMPACT_ATOMS: atom_id res chain seq x y z
N MET A 1 37.07 -13.04 -12.53
CA MET A 1 36.50 -11.94 -11.75
C MET A 1 35.06 -12.34 -11.46
N GLY A 2 34.82 -12.99 -10.33
CA GLY A 2 33.48 -13.45 -9.97
C GLY A 2 32.69 -12.27 -9.40
N TRP A 3 31.56 -11.93 -10.00
CA TRP A 3 30.53 -11.23 -9.25
C TRP A 3 30.02 -12.26 -8.25
N GLU A 4 30.42 -12.14 -6.98
CA GLU A 4 29.68 -12.81 -5.93
C GLU A 4 28.24 -12.33 -6.07
N LEU A 5 27.38 -13.21 -6.56
CA LEU A 5 25.94 -13.02 -6.51
C LEU A 5 25.65 -12.73 -5.04
N GLY A 6 25.23 -11.50 -4.75
CA GLY A 6 24.87 -11.11 -3.40
C GLY A 6 23.89 -12.11 -2.80
N PRO A 7 23.78 -12.17 -1.46
CA PRO A 7 22.92 -13.13 -0.79
C PRO A 7 21.52 -13.15 -1.42
N ASP A 8 20.99 -14.36 -1.64
CA ASP A 8 19.68 -14.53 -2.22
C ASP A 8 18.61 -14.16 -1.18
N TRP A 9 18.10 -12.94 -1.29
CA TRP A 9 17.05 -12.42 -0.42
C TRP A 9 15.66 -13.00 -0.74
N THR A 10 15.52 -13.82 -1.78
CA THR A 10 14.24 -14.47 -2.12
C THR A 10 13.89 -15.64 -1.21
N GLU A 11 14.89 -16.20 -0.52
CA GLU A 11 14.77 -17.32 0.43
C GLU A 11 14.56 -16.85 1.90
N LEU A 12 14.31 -15.56 2.13
CA LEU A 12 13.93 -15.06 3.45
C LEU A 12 12.65 -15.73 3.95
N THR A 13 12.60 -16.02 5.26
CA THR A 13 11.38 -16.52 5.89
C THR A 13 10.25 -15.49 5.81
N GLN A 14 9.00 -15.96 5.82
CA GLN A 14 7.83 -15.09 5.79
C GLN A 14 7.84 -14.07 6.94
N GLU A 15 8.23 -14.48 8.14
CA GLU A 15 8.33 -13.60 9.31
C GLU A 15 9.34 -12.46 9.10
N CYS A 16 10.50 -12.76 8.52
CA CYS A 16 11.50 -11.74 8.20
C CYS A 16 10.99 -10.77 7.11
N LEU A 17 10.30 -11.27 6.09
CA LEU A 17 9.70 -10.43 5.06
C LEU A 17 8.64 -9.50 5.65
N LEU A 18 7.78 -10.01 6.53
CA LEU A 18 6.74 -9.21 7.18
C LEU A 18 7.34 -8.10 8.07
N ASP A 19 8.40 -8.38 8.84
CA ASP A 19 9.08 -7.36 9.66
C ASP A 19 9.74 -6.26 8.80
N ILE A 20 10.30 -6.63 7.64
CA ILE A 20 10.85 -5.66 6.70
C ILE A 20 9.72 -4.83 6.09
N PHE A 21 8.67 -5.49 5.59
CA PHE A 21 7.57 -4.83 4.90
C PHE A 21 6.71 -3.97 5.84
N SER A 22 6.64 -4.29 7.14
CA SER A 22 5.94 -3.45 8.12
C SER A 22 6.62 -2.10 8.35
N ARG A 23 7.89 -1.95 7.94
CA ARG A 23 8.63 -0.69 8.00
C ARG A 23 8.45 0.17 6.74
N LEU A 24 7.80 -0.36 5.71
CA LEU A 24 7.55 0.30 4.44
C LEU A 24 6.13 0.88 4.40
N SER A 25 6.01 2.07 3.82
CA SER A 25 4.71 2.64 3.48
C SER A 25 3.98 1.77 2.44
N LEU A 26 2.66 1.97 2.33
CA LEU A 26 1.84 1.28 1.34
C LEU A 26 2.38 1.46 -0.09
N GLU A 27 2.78 2.69 -0.44
CA GLU A 27 3.34 3.00 -1.75
C GLU A 27 4.68 2.30 -2.00
N GLU A 28 5.59 2.32 -1.02
CA GLU A 28 6.90 1.67 -1.16
C GLU A 28 6.74 0.16 -1.38
N ARG A 29 5.81 -0.48 -0.65
CA ARG A 29 5.47 -1.89 -0.86
C ARG A 29 4.97 -2.15 -2.27
N TRP A 30 4.07 -1.29 -2.77
CA TRP A 30 3.43 -1.45 -4.07
C TRP A 30 4.31 -1.12 -5.26
N THR A 31 5.33 -0.27 -5.09
CA THR A 31 6.22 0.17 -6.16
C THR A 31 7.57 -0.56 -6.17
N GLY A 32 7.95 -1.22 -5.07
CA GLY A 32 9.20 -1.97 -4.96
C GLY A 32 8.98 -3.47 -4.74
N PRO A 33 8.87 -3.95 -3.49
CA PRO A 33 8.89 -5.37 -3.16
C PRO A 33 7.90 -6.26 -3.91
N MET A 34 6.71 -5.74 -4.24
CA MET A 34 5.72 -6.51 -5.00
C MET A 34 6.19 -6.94 -6.40
N PHE A 35 7.22 -6.28 -6.96
CA PHE A 35 7.75 -6.58 -8.29
C PHE A 35 9.05 -7.41 -8.27
N VAL A 36 9.54 -7.83 -7.10
CA VAL A 36 10.81 -8.58 -6.98
C VAL A 36 10.59 -10.06 -7.33
N CYS A 37 9.76 -10.77 -6.57
CA CYS A 37 9.42 -12.17 -6.82
C CYS A 37 8.04 -12.51 -6.23
N LYS A 38 7.52 -13.71 -6.53
CA LYS A 38 6.21 -14.16 -6.02
C LYS A 38 6.14 -14.18 -4.49
N THR A 39 7.21 -14.63 -3.83
CA THR A 39 7.28 -14.69 -2.36
C THR A 39 7.11 -13.31 -1.75
N TRP A 40 7.81 -12.31 -2.30
CA TRP A 40 7.72 -10.93 -1.82
C TRP A 40 6.36 -10.29 -2.15
N MET A 41 5.83 -10.55 -3.34
CA MET A 41 4.48 -10.10 -3.72
C MET A 41 3.43 -10.62 -2.74
N ASN A 42 3.48 -11.91 -2.40
CA ASN A 42 2.55 -12.52 -1.46
C ASN A 42 2.74 -11.96 -0.05
N GLY A 43 4.00 -11.78 0.40
CA GLY A 43 4.29 -11.17 1.70
C GLY A 43 3.74 -9.75 1.82
N CYS A 44 3.82 -8.93 0.77
CA CYS A 44 3.24 -7.58 0.74
C CYS A 44 1.71 -7.55 0.80
N GLN A 45 1.04 -8.66 0.46
CA GLN A 45 -0.42 -8.77 0.48
C GLN A 45 -0.96 -9.26 1.82
N ASP A 46 -0.10 -9.54 2.79
CA ASP A 46 -0.52 -10.01 4.11
C ASP A 46 -1.49 -9.01 4.77
N PRO A 47 -2.66 -9.48 5.28
CA PRO A 47 -3.65 -8.62 5.93
C PRO A 47 -3.06 -7.81 7.09
N SER A 48 -2.06 -8.33 7.82
CA SER A 48 -1.44 -7.65 8.95
C SER A 48 -0.67 -6.39 8.55
N LEU A 49 -0.34 -6.23 7.26
CA LEU A 49 0.32 -5.04 6.73
C LEU A 49 -0.67 -3.98 6.25
N ASN A 50 -1.97 -4.29 6.21
CA ASN A 50 -3.03 -3.41 5.69
C ASN A 50 -3.91 -2.83 6.81
N LEU A 51 -3.36 -2.68 8.02
CA LEU A 51 -4.05 -2.10 9.17
C LEU A 51 -4.24 -0.58 9.06
N VAL A 52 -3.35 0.09 8.32
CA VAL A 52 -3.36 1.54 8.13
C VAL A 52 -3.25 1.84 6.64
N PHE A 53 -4.23 2.57 6.12
CA PHE A 53 -4.21 3.13 4.78
C PHE A 53 -3.86 4.61 4.88
N ASP A 54 -2.64 5.01 4.49
CA ASP A 54 -2.19 6.41 4.52
C ASP A 54 -1.65 6.85 3.16
N LEU A 55 -2.43 7.69 2.47
CA LEU A 55 -2.00 8.45 1.29
C LEU A 55 -1.84 9.95 1.60
N GLU A 56 -2.29 10.39 2.78
CA GLU A 56 -2.22 11.77 3.23
C GLU A 56 -0.77 12.27 3.30
N THR A 57 0.14 11.43 3.80
CA THR A 57 1.57 11.75 3.85
C THR A 57 2.14 12.10 2.47
N LYS A 58 1.62 11.46 1.41
CA LYS A 58 2.04 11.72 0.02
C LYS A 58 1.46 13.01 -0.51
N PHE A 59 0.19 13.28 -0.23
CA PHE A 59 -0.43 14.57 -0.56
C PHE A 59 0.28 15.75 0.09
N GLN A 60 0.81 15.58 1.31
CA GLN A 60 1.60 16.61 1.99
C GLN A 60 3.00 16.80 1.38
N SER A 61 3.61 15.73 0.86
CA SER A 61 4.92 15.81 0.21
C SER A 61 4.89 16.43 -1.19
N LEU A 62 3.70 16.49 -1.81
CA LEU A 62 3.52 17.04 -3.15
C LEU A 62 3.56 18.59 -3.10
N PRO A 63 4.32 19.23 -4.02
CA PRO A 63 4.28 20.69 -4.20
C PRO A 63 2.85 21.23 -4.29
N GLY A 64 2.57 22.40 -3.70
CA GLY A 64 1.23 23.00 -3.65
C GLY A 64 0.59 23.33 -5.02
N SER A 65 1.32 23.25 -6.12
CA SER A 65 0.77 23.30 -7.49
C SER A 65 0.14 21.98 -7.94
N LEU A 66 0.49 20.86 -7.31
CA LEU A 66 -0.02 19.50 -7.56
C LEU A 66 -1.25 19.19 -6.69
N SER A 67 -1.49 19.92 -5.60
CA SER A 67 -2.73 19.78 -4.81
C SER A 67 -4.00 20.22 -5.56
N CYS A 68 -3.83 20.86 -6.72
CA CYS A 68 -4.92 21.27 -7.62
C CYS A 68 -5.30 20.18 -8.64
N TRP A 69 -4.66 19.01 -8.62
CA TRP A 69 -4.83 17.94 -9.60
C TRP A 69 -6.04 17.03 -9.35
N TRP A 70 -6.93 17.45 -8.46
CA TRP A 70 -8.15 16.70 -8.23
C TRP A 70 -9.04 16.75 -9.48
N SER A 71 -9.29 15.57 -10.03
CA SER A 71 -10.33 15.34 -11.04
C SER A 71 -11.22 14.19 -10.57
N PRO A 72 -12.47 14.09 -11.07
CA PRO A 72 -13.35 12.96 -10.76
C PRO A 72 -12.68 11.61 -11.06
N GLU A 73 -11.94 11.51 -12.18
CA GLU A 73 -11.24 10.28 -12.57
C GLU A 73 -10.08 9.94 -11.62
N PHE A 74 -9.48 10.94 -11.00
CA PHE A 74 -8.50 10.73 -9.93
C PHE A 74 -9.19 10.19 -8.67
N GLY A 75 -10.33 10.75 -8.29
CA GLY A 75 -11.15 10.26 -7.18
C GLY A 75 -11.56 8.79 -7.36
N ASP A 76 -12.02 8.41 -8.55
CA ASP A 76 -12.40 7.03 -8.88
C ASP A 76 -11.22 6.04 -8.72
N LYS A 77 -10.02 6.46 -9.09
CA LYS A 77 -8.80 5.65 -8.90
C LYS A 77 -8.46 5.49 -7.43
N ILE A 78 -8.56 6.57 -6.66
CA ILE A 78 -8.33 6.56 -5.22
C ILE A 78 -9.34 5.64 -4.52
N ASP A 79 -10.61 5.71 -4.91
CA ASP A 79 -11.66 4.83 -4.38
C ASP A 79 -11.39 3.36 -4.72
N SER A 80 -10.98 3.05 -5.95
CA SER A 80 -10.60 1.69 -6.36
C SER A 80 -9.42 1.15 -5.53
N VAL A 81 -8.41 2.00 -5.30
CA VAL A 81 -7.25 1.70 -4.45
C VAL A 81 -7.68 1.42 -3.00
N LEU A 82 -8.54 2.28 -2.43
CA LEU A 82 -9.04 2.12 -1.08
C LEU A 82 -9.84 0.81 -0.93
N ARG A 83 -10.76 0.52 -1.86
CA ARG A 83 -11.53 -0.74 -1.84
C ARG A 83 -10.64 -1.98 -1.89
N SER A 84 -9.63 -1.98 -2.77
CA SER A 84 -8.65 -3.07 -2.88
C SER A 84 -7.88 -3.32 -1.57
N VAL A 85 -7.51 -2.27 -0.83
CA VAL A 85 -6.86 -2.42 0.48
C VAL A 85 -7.82 -2.96 1.51
N VAL A 86 -9.05 -2.44 1.55
CA VAL A 86 -10.07 -2.92 2.49
C VAL A 86 -10.35 -4.41 2.29
N ASP A 87 -10.53 -4.85 1.03
CA ASP A 87 -10.70 -6.26 0.69
C ASP A 87 -9.54 -7.13 1.20
N ARG A 88 -8.29 -6.66 1.03
CA ARG A 88 -7.08 -7.38 1.48
C ARG A 88 -6.82 -7.31 2.97
N SER A 89 -7.46 -6.38 3.67
CA SER A 89 -7.29 -6.25 5.13
C SER A 89 -8.08 -7.31 5.90
N GLU A 90 -9.01 -8.02 5.24
CA GLU A 90 -9.87 -9.03 5.87
C GLU A 90 -10.59 -8.54 7.14
N GLY A 91 -11.00 -7.26 7.16
CA GLY A 91 -11.63 -6.59 8.32
C GLY A 91 -10.64 -6.06 9.36
N GLY A 92 -9.33 -6.15 9.09
CA GLY A 92 -8.27 -5.65 9.95
C GLY A 92 -7.94 -4.17 9.78
N LEU A 93 -8.52 -3.47 8.81
CA LEU A 93 -8.25 -2.04 8.57
C LEU A 93 -8.75 -1.19 9.75
N LYS A 94 -7.84 -0.48 10.41
CA LYS A 94 -8.12 0.33 11.61
C LYS A 94 -8.12 1.83 11.34
N GLU A 95 -7.35 2.27 10.36
CA GLU A 95 -7.12 3.68 10.13
C GLU A 95 -7.04 3.99 8.64
N VAL A 96 -7.75 5.04 8.21
CA VAL A 96 -7.73 5.56 6.83
C VAL A 96 -7.41 7.04 6.88
N ARG A 97 -6.28 7.43 6.28
CA ARG A 97 -5.80 8.81 6.13
C ARG A 97 -5.68 9.13 4.64
N ILE A 98 -6.67 9.82 4.12
CA ILE A 98 -6.80 10.07 2.69
C ILE A 98 -7.47 11.43 2.44
N ARG A 99 -7.17 12.04 1.29
CA ARG A 99 -7.96 13.14 0.70
C ARG A 99 -8.56 12.67 -0.60
N HIS A 100 -9.53 13.41 -1.12
CA HIS A 100 -10.03 13.24 -2.49
C HIS A 100 -10.75 11.89 -2.76
N CYS A 101 -11.29 11.24 -1.72
CA CYS A 101 -12.15 10.06 -1.85
C CYS A 101 -13.64 10.46 -1.92
N THR A 102 -14.48 9.60 -2.48
CA THR A 102 -15.94 9.84 -2.52
C THR A 102 -16.65 9.31 -1.28
N ASP A 103 -17.84 9.85 -0.96
CA ASP A 103 -18.68 9.35 0.14
C ASP A 103 -19.04 7.86 -0.02
N SER A 104 -19.04 7.35 -1.27
CA SER A 104 -19.30 5.93 -1.55
C SER A 104 -18.19 5.03 -1.03
N SER A 105 -16.93 5.45 -1.12
CA SER A 105 -15.80 4.65 -0.63
C SER A 105 -15.69 4.75 0.89
N ILE A 106 -16.02 5.90 1.49
CA ILE A 106 -16.13 6.04 2.95
C ILE A 106 -17.20 5.10 3.51
N SER A 107 -18.38 5.06 2.90
CA SER A 107 -19.48 4.17 3.32
C SER A 107 -19.06 2.70 3.24
N TYR A 108 -18.39 2.31 2.17
CA TYR A 108 -17.89 0.96 1.97
C TYR A 108 -16.84 0.53 3.01
N VAL A 109 -15.95 1.44 3.43
CA VAL A 109 -15.00 1.18 4.52
C VAL A 109 -15.74 0.97 5.84
N ALA A 110 -16.77 1.79 6.12
CA ALA A 110 -17.50 1.74 7.39
C ALA A 110 -18.35 0.47 7.58
N GLU A 111 -18.71 -0.22 6.50
CA GLU A 111 -19.52 -1.44 6.51
C GLU A 111 -18.71 -2.73 6.77
N ARG A 112 -17.38 -2.64 6.94
CA ARG A 112 -16.46 -3.79 6.94
C ARG A 112 -15.61 -3.92 8.19
#